data_AF-V4JF93-F1
#
_entry.id   AF-V4JF93-F1
#
_cell.length_a   1.000
_cell.length_b   1.000
_cell.length_c   1.000
_cell.angle_alpha   90.00
_cell.angle_beta   90.00
_cell.angle_gamma   90.00
#
_symmetry.space_group_name_H-M   'P 1'
#
loop_
_entity.id
_entity.type
_entity.pdbx_description
1 polymer ?
#
loop_
_entity_poly.entity_id
_entity_poly.type
_entity_poly.pdbx_seq_one_letter_code
_entity_poly.pdbx_strand_id
1 'polypeptide(L)'
;MLLSSCALLLSFALGTSAFANVYDVTISDVTPRAFSVIWMSDTPIAAATVQVFAGSPDNLVEITDDLNVQTISASYTSAHDRGIVKVDVTSDMISLEPDTVYYLRTRTESRDTPALIVEYPLPTEPLLEVQTAVAVTVSQSADPSLPIANDLYFHTLYDPDGAESPDGALMLIRVPDLSPYPISAFVGEGASAPLAISDLNNVFGNNTFAKN
;
A
#
# COMPACT_ATOMS: atom_id res chain seq x y z
N MET A 1 37.62 -10.61 -63.27
CA MET A 1 37.44 -11.07 -61.88
C MET A 1 37.01 -9.86 -61.05
N LEU A 2 35.71 -9.75 -60.77
CA LEU A 2 35.14 -8.76 -59.87
C LEU A 2 34.53 -9.56 -58.72
N LEU A 3 35.15 -9.51 -57.54
CA LEU A 3 34.61 -10.10 -56.32
C LEU A 3 33.61 -9.09 -55.73
N SER A 4 32.35 -9.49 -55.72
CA SER A 4 31.22 -8.77 -55.16
C SER A 4 31.27 -8.84 -53.64
N SER A 5 31.51 -7.72 -52.97
CA SER A 5 31.42 -7.58 -51.52
C SER A 5 29.96 -7.64 -51.07
N CYS A 6 29.60 -8.67 -50.31
CA CYS A 6 28.32 -8.78 -49.63
C CYS A 6 28.45 -8.10 -48.25
N ALA A 7 27.85 -6.92 -48.07
CA ALA A 7 27.80 -6.24 -46.79
C ALA A 7 26.63 -6.80 -45.96
N LEU A 8 26.94 -7.50 -44.87
CA LEU A 8 25.96 -7.97 -43.89
C LEU A 8 25.61 -6.80 -42.96
N LEU A 9 24.41 -6.23 -43.10
CA LEU A 9 23.87 -5.26 -42.16
C LEU A 9 23.35 -5.99 -40.91
N LEU A 10 24.11 -5.91 -39.81
CA LEU A 10 23.63 -6.26 -38.47
C LEU A 10 22.76 -5.11 -37.95
N SER A 11 21.45 -5.24 -38.04
CA SER A 11 20.50 -4.37 -37.34
C SER A 11 20.42 -4.81 -35.87
N PHE A 12 21.08 -4.06 -34.99
CA PHE A 12 20.83 -4.15 -33.55
C PHE A 12 19.42 -3.61 -33.27
N ALA A 13 18.46 -4.52 -33.06
CA ALA A 13 17.19 -4.16 -32.45
C ALA A 13 17.48 -3.80 -30.99
N LEU A 14 17.47 -2.50 -30.66
CA LEU A 14 17.40 -2.04 -29.29
C LEU A 14 16.03 -2.46 -28.75
N GLY A 15 15.99 -3.58 -28.03
CA GLY A 15 14.79 -3.99 -27.30
C GLY A 15 14.48 -2.93 -26.24
N THR A 16 13.30 -2.33 -26.31
CA THR A 16 12.77 -1.54 -25.20
C THR A 16 12.40 -2.51 -24.09
N SER A 17 13.20 -2.57 -23.03
CA SER A 17 12.77 -3.27 -21.81
C SER A 17 11.54 -2.54 -21.26
N ALA A 18 10.41 -3.24 -21.14
CA ALA A 18 9.27 -2.74 -20.39
C ALA A 18 9.61 -2.90 -18.91
N PHE A 19 9.65 -1.79 -18.19
CA PHE A 19 9.85 -1.76 -16.74
C PHE A 19 8.48 -1.89 -16.08
N ALA A 20 8.41 -2.51 -14.90
CA ALA A 20 7.17 -2.49 -14.13
C ALA A 20 6.76 -1.04 -13.85
N ASN A 21 5.57 -0.65 -14.27
CA ASN A 21 5.02 0.65 -13.92
C ASN A 21 4.25 0.51 -12.62
N VAL A 22 4.59 1.36 -11.65
CA VAL A 22 3.85 1.49 -10.40
C VAL A 22 2.76 2.54 -10.57
N TYR A 23 1.53 2.21 -10.19
CA TYR A 23 0.37 3.11 -10.26
C TYR A 23 -0.46 3.06 -8.98
N ASP A 24 -1.30 4.08 -8.81
CA ASP A 24 -2.29 4.21 -7.73
C ASP A 24 -1.74 4.03 -6.31
N VAL A 25 -0.54 4.58 -6.05
CA VAL A 25 0.05 4.56 -4.71
C VAL A 25 -0.85 5.31 -3.73
N THR A 26 -1.37 4.56 -2.77
CA THR A 26 -2.39 5.00 -1.81
C THR A 26 -1.93 4.66 -0.41
N ILE A 27 -1.89 5.65 0.47
CA ILE A 27 -1.70 5.45 1.91
C ILE A 27 -3.07 5.15 2.53
N SER A 28 -3.12 4.16 3.41
CA SER A 28 -4.35 3.61 4.02
C SER A 28 -4.09 3.18 5.47
N ASP A 29 -5.15 2.78 6.18
CA ASP A 29 -5.07 2.17 7.51
C ASP A 29 -4.24 3.00 8.52
N VAL A 30 -4.29 4.33 8.38
CA VAL A 30 -3.47 5.26 9.18
C VAL A 30 -3.99 5.33 10.60
N THR A 31 -3.16 4.94 11.55
CA THR A 31 -3.38 5.04 12.99
C THR A 31 -2.35 6.00 13.60
N PRO A 32 -2.39 6.26 14.92
CA PRO A 32 -1.34 7.06 15.56
C PRO A 32 0.05 6.44 15.51
N ARG A 33 0.18 5.12 15.30
CA ARG A 33 1.46 4.38 15.46
C ARG A 33 1.75 3.40 14.30
N ALA A 34 0.95 3.43 13.25
CA ALA A 34 1.03 2.55 12.09
C ALA A 34 0.30 3.14 10.89
N PHE A 35 0.65 2.71 9.69
CA PHE A 35 -0.08 2.96 8.45
C PHE A 35 0.26 1.88 7.43
N SER A 36 -0.53 1.78 6.36
CA SER A 36 -0.27 0.88 5.24
C SER A 36 -0.09 1.66 3.94
N VAL A 37 0.79 1.18 3.08
CA VAL A 37 1.00 1.71 1.72
C VAL A 37 0.60 0.65 0.73
N ILE A 38 -0.27 1.04 -0.20
CA ILE A 38 -0.83 0.18 -1.23
C ILE A 38 -0.45 0.74 -2.58
N TRP A 39 -0.13 -0.13 -3.52
CA TRP A 39 0.06 0.27 -4.91
C TRP A 39 -0.17 -0.92 -5.82
N MET A 40 -0.23 -0.63 -7.11
CA MET A 40 -0.38 -1.64 -8.14
C MET A 40 0.80 -1.59 -9.12
N SER A 41 1.08 -2.73 -9.73
CA SER A 41 2.08 -2.98 -10.76
C SER A 41 1.39 -3.57 -11.99
N ASP A 42 1.91 -3.26 -13.18
CA ASP A 42 1.40 -3.82 -14.45
C ASP A 42 2.03 -5.18 -14.78
N THR A 43 2.96 -5.61 -13.93
CA THR A 43 3.61 -6.93 -13.99
C THR A 43 3.52 -7.64 -12.64
N PRO A 44 3.58 -8.98 -12.62
CA PRO A 44 3.68 -9.75 -11.40
C PRO A 44 4.88 -9.34 -10.54
N ILE A 45 4.69 -9.35 -9.22
CA ILE A 45 5.68 -8.89 -8.25
C ILE A 45 6.49 -10.07 -7.73
N ALA A 46 7.79 -9.87 -7.59
CA ALA A 46 8.72 -10.76 -6.92
C ALA A 46 8.98 -10.32 -5.47
N ALA A 47 9.23 -9.02 -5.28
CA ALA A 47 9.41 -8.42 -3.96
C ALA A 47 8.90 -6.97 -3.97
N ALA A 48 8.48 -6.49 -2.81
CA ALA A 48 8.00 -5.12 -2.62
C ALA A 48 8.30 -4.67 -1.20
N THR A 49 8.63 -3.39 -1.01
CA THR A 49 8.82 -2.78 0.32
C THR A 49 8.65 -1.27 0.24
N VAL A 50 8.69 -0.60 1.39
CA VAL A 50 8.66 0.85 1.54
C VAL A 50 9.87 1.31 2.33
N GLN A 51 10.48 2.41 1.90
CA GLN A 51 11.43 3.18 2.69
C GLN A 51 10.70 4.31 3.40
N VAL A 52 11.01 4.51 4.68
CA VAL A 52 10.36 5.51 5.53
C VAL A 52 11.41 6.50 6.02
N PHE A 53 11.08 7.78 5.92
CA PHE A 53 11.95 8.88 6.32
C PHE A 53 11.23 9.78 7.33
N ALA A 54 11.99 10.31 8.28
CA ALA A 54 11.53 11.29 9.26
C ALA A 54 12.39 12.56 9.22
N GLY A 55 11.85 13.66 9.76
CA GLY A 55 12.53 14.96 9.82
C GLY A 55 11.83 16.04 8.99
N SER A 56 12.53 17.14 8.73
CA SER A 56 12.04 18.18 7.82
C SER A 56 12.35 17.80 6.37
N PRO A 57 11.60 18.32 5.37
CA PRO A 57 11.86 18.05 3.95
C PRO A 57 13.32 18.30 3.51
N ASP A 58 14.00 19.26 4.15
CA ASP A 58 15.40 19.62 3.84
C ASP A 58 16.44 18.74 4.56
N ASN A 59 16.03 17.93 5.54
CA ASN A 59 16.92 17.12 6.37
C ASN A 59 16.24 15.82 6.79
N LEU A 60 15.89 15.02 5.79
CA LEU A 60 15.27 13.71 5.97
C LEU A 60 16.30 12.66 6.38
N VAL A 61 15.91 11.82 7.34
CA VAL A 61 16.69 10.66 7.79
C VAL A 61 15.85 9.41 7.53
N GLU A 62 16.42 8.43 6.85
CA GLU A 62 15.78 7.13 6.68
C GLU A 62 15.74 6.38 8.03
N ILE A 63 14.56 5.92 8.41
CA ILE A 63 14.27 5.21 9.66
C ILE A 63 13.66 3.82 9.39
N THR A 64 13.72 3.34 8.14
CA THR A 64 13.12 2.07 7.71
C THR A 64 13.55 0.89 8.60
N ASP A 65 14.84 0.82 8.93
CA ASP A 65 15.43 -0.27 9.72
C ASP A 65 15.02 -0.25 11.20
N ASP A 66 14.45 0.86 11.68
CA ASP A 66 13.96 1.01 13.05
C ASP A 66 12.47 0.69 13.21
N LEU A 67 11.81 0.37 12.09
CA LEU A 67 10.38 0.06 11.99
C LEU A 67 10.16 -1.40 11.60
N ASN A 68 8.98 -1.93 11.89
CA ASN A 68 8.53 -3.20 11.33
C ASN A 68 7.76 -2.93 10.03
N VAL A 69 8.42 -3.20 8.90
CA VAL A 69 7.87 -3.04 7.55
C VAL A 69 7.57 -4.42 6.97
N GLN A 70 6.28 -4.74 6.77
CA GLN A 70 5.83 -6.06 6.33
C GLN A 70 5.00 -6.00 5.06
N THR A 71 5.39 -6.76 4.06
CA THR A 71 4.63 -6.89 2.81
C THR A 71 3.49 -7.89 2.98
N ILE A 72 2.38 -7.40 3.50
CA ILE A 72 1.17 -8.19 3.82
C ILE A 72 0.62 -8.93 2.61
N SER A 73 0.63 -8.29 1.43
CA SER A 73 0.11 -8.90 0.21
C SER A 73 0.82 -10.20 -0.20
N ALA A 74 2.05 -10.45 0.28
CA ALA A 74 2.76 -11.71 0.03
C ALA A 74 2.07 -12.93 0.69
N SER A 75 1.23 -12.71 1.71
CA SER A 75 0.47 -13.76 2.40
C SER A 75 -0.85 -14.11 1.69
N TYR A 76 -1.28 -13.32 0.70
CA TYR A 76 -2.53 -13.52 -0.01
C TYR A 76 -2.26 -14.10 -1.39
N THR A 77 -2.77 -15.32 -1.62
CA THR A 77 -2.59 -16.03 -2.89
C THR A 77 -3.05 -15.14 -4.04
N SER A 78 -2.24 -15.08 -5.09
CA SER A 78 -2.48 -14.30 -6.32
C SER A 78 -2.42 -12.77 -6.20
N ALA A 79 -2.25 -12.16 -5.03
CA ALA A 79 -2.14 -10.69 -4.93
C ALA A 79 -0.94 -10.16 -5.72
N HIS A 80 0.25 -10.73 -5.52
CA HIS A 80 1.45 -10.38 -6.29
C HIS A 80 1.37 -10.80 -7.76
N ASP A 81 0.62 -11.86 -8.10
CA ASP A 81 0.40 -12.25 -9.50
C ASP A 81 -0.48 -11.23 -10.23
N ARG A 82 -1.41 -10.61 -9.50
CA ARG A 82 -2.26 -9.51 -9.97
C ARG A 82 -1.59 -8.13 -9.87
N GLY A 83 -0.33 -8.08 -9.44
CA GLY A 83 0.40 -6.81 -9.30
C GLY A 83 -0.02 -5.97 -8.09
N ILE A 84 -0.75 -6.51 -7.11
CA ILE A 84 -1.25 -5.75 -5.95
C ILE A 84 -0.25 -5.85 -4.80
N VAL A 85 0.15 -4.70 -4.23
CA VAL A 85 0.97 -4.61 -3.02
C VAL A 85 0.19 -3.94 -1.90
N LYS A 86 0.33 -4.50 -0.70
CA LYS A 86 0.07 -3.82 0.58
C LYS A 86 1.27 -4.04 1.48
N VAL A 87 1.85 -2.97 1.98
CA VAL A 87 2.92 -2.96 2.98
C VAL A 87 2.41 -2.27 4.24
N ASP A 88 2.48 -2.97 5.36
CA ASP A 88 2.20 -2.39 6.68
C ASP A 88 3.49 -1.86 7.28
N VAL A 89 3.42 -0.65 7.82
CA VAL A 89 4.49 0.01 8.56
C VAL A 89 4.01 0.19 9.98
N THR A 90 4.62 -0.53 10.92
CA THR A 90 4.31 -0.44 12.34
C THR A 90 5.54 -0.08 13.15
N SER A 91 5.31 0.50 14.33
CA SER A 91 6.36 0.67 15.33
C SER A 91 6.95 -0.69 15.76
N ASP A 92 8.27 -0.79 15.86
CA ASP A 92 8.97 -1.90 16.53
C ASP A 92 9.91 -1.36 17.60
N MET A 93 11.13 -0.95 17.22
CA MET A 93 12.13 -0.40 18.15
C MET A 93 12.05 1.12 18.30
N ILE A 94 11.87 1.87 17.21
CA ILE A 94 11.47 3.27 17.25
C ILE A 94 9.98 3.33 16.93
N SER A 95 9.26 4.16 17.67
CA SER A 95 7.83 4.28 17.48
C SER A 95 7.51 5.41 16.52
N LEU A 96 6.61 5.12 15.57
CA LEU A 96 5.88 6.15 14.87
C LEU A 96 5.12 6.97 15.91
N GLU A 97 5.38 8.27 15.95
CA GLU A 97 4.72 9.16 16.89
C GLU A 97 3.39 9.64 16.32
N PRO A 98 2.37 9.82 17.19
CA PRO A 98 1.10 10.44 16.79
C PRO A 98 1.30 11.84 16.20
N ASP A 99 0.38 12.26 15.34
CA ASP A 99 0.36 13.60 14.75
C ASP A 99 1.71 14.02 14.11
N THR A 100 2.39 13.05 13.48
CA THR A 100 3.74 13.24 12.93
C THR A 100 3.73 12.92 11.45
N VAL A 101 4.38 13.80 10.68
CA VAL A 101 4.56 13.63 9.24
C VAL A 101 5.79 12.75 8.97
N TYR A 102 5.58 11.70 8.18
CA TYR A 102 6.61 10.83 7.64
C TYR A 102 6.59 10.88 6.12
N TYR A 103 7.72 10.57 5.52
CA TYR A 103 7.89 10.56 4.07
C TYR A 103 8.24 9.17 3.57
N LEU A 104 7.74 8.80 2.40
CA LEU A 104 7.77 7.42 1.91
C LEU A 104 8.26 7.33 0.47
N ARG A 105 8.95 6.21 0.19
CA ARG A 105 9.28 5.75 -1.16
C ARG A 105 8.98 4.26 -1.27
N THR A 106 8.22 3.85 -2.28
CA THR A 106 8.00 2.44 -2.57
C THR A 106 9.17 1.87 -3.37
N ARG A 107 9.44 0.58 -3.19
CA ARG A 107 10.41 -0.19 -3.97
C ARG A 107 9.73 -1.46 -4.44
N THR A 108 9.74 -1.71 -5.74
CA THR A 108 9.11 -2.87 -6.36
C THR A 108 10.11 -3.60 -7.23
N GLU A 109 10.20 -4.92 -7.06
CA GLU A 109 10.94 -5.82 -7.94
C GLU A 109 9.93 -6.67 -8.71
N SER A 110 9.99 -6.60 -10.05
CA SER A 110 9.14 -7.40 -10.93
C SER A 110 9.67 -8.82 -11.05
N ARG A 111 8.75 -9.78 -11.19
CA ARG A 111 9.10 -11.18 -11.50
C ARG A 111 9.54 -11.37 -12.94
N ASP A 112 9.07 -10.51 -13.86
CA ASP A 112 9.37 -10.62 -15.29
C ASP A 112 10.75 -10.05 -15.63
N THR A 113 11.19 -9.04 -14.86
CA THR A 113 12.52 -8.44 -14.96
C THR A 113 13.21 -8.48 -13.58
N PRO A 114 13.65 -9.66 -13.13
CA PRO A 114 14.27 -9.83 -11.82
C PRO A 114 15.56 -8.99 -11.71
N ALA A 115 15.90 -8.55 -10.49
CA ALA A 115 17.01 -7.65 -10.15
C ALA A 115 16.87 -6.16 -10.56
N LEU A 116 15.77 -5.78 -11.21
CA LEU A 116 15.44 -4.39 -11.45
C LEU A 116 14.50 -3.88 -10.35
N ILE A 117 14.97 -2.90 -9.59
CA ILE A 117 14.18 -2.21 -8.57
C ILE A 117 13.59 -0.95 -9.17
N VAL A 118 12.26 -0.86 -9.18
CA VAL A 118 11.51 0.34 -9.52
C VAL A 118 11.19 1.09 -8.23
N GLU A 119 11.55 2.37 -8.19
CA GLU A 119 11.27 3.25 -7.05
C GLU A 119 10.21 4.29 -7.42
N TYR A 120 9.29 4.55 -6.50
CA TYR A 120 8.32 5.63 -6.64
C TYR A 120 8.09 6.37 -5.31
N PRO A 121 8.13 7.70 -5.28
CA PRO A 121 8.53 8.61 -6.36
C PRO A 121 10.00 8.43 -6.74
N LEU A 122 10.41 8.95 -7.90
CA LEU A 122 11.81 8.87 -8.32
C LEU A 122 12.73 9.64 -7.35
N PRO A 123 14.04 9.34 -7.29
CA PRO A 123 14.96 10.02 -6.36
C PRO A 123 15.02 11.55 -6.47
N THR A 124 14.61 12.10 -7.61
CA THR A 124 14.56 13.54 -7.90
C THR A 124 13.20 14.19 -7.62
N GLU A 125 12.21 13.41 -7.22
CA GLU A 125 10.83 13.85 -6.97
C GLU A 125 10.56 13.97 -5.47
N PRO A 126 9.61 14.83 -5.06
CA PRO A 126 9.15 14.86 -3.68
C PRO A 126 8.64 13.48 -3.25
N LEU A 127 9.00 13.06 -2.03
CA LEU A 127 8.51 11.82 -1.43
C LEU A 127 7.01 11.89 -1.13
N LEU A 128 6.38 10.72 -0.98
CA LEU A 128 4.99 10.63 -0.54
C LEU A 128 4.89 11.01 0.94
N GLU A 129 3.84 11.74 1.31
CA GLU A 129 3.65 12.24 2.67
C GLU A 129 2.53 11.45 3.37
N VAL A 130 2.77 11.02 4.61
CA VAL A 130 1.74 10.51 5.53
C VAL A 130 1.84 11.23 6.85
N GLN A 131 0.71 11.71 7.37
CA GLN A 131 0.59 12.19 8.74
C GLN A 131 -0.14 11.13 9.57
N THR A 132 0.49 10.63 10.63
CA THR A 132 -0.14 9.71 11.58
C THR A 132 -1.28 10.38 12.32
N ALA A 133 -2.27 9.59 12.75
CA ALA A 133 -3.41 10.14 13.47
C ALA A 133 -3.01 10.68 14.86
N VAL A 134 -3.76 11.65 15.38
CA VAL A 134 -3.48 12.28 16.68
C VAL A 134 -3.70 11.31 17.85
N ALA A 135 -4.80 10.55 17.81
CA ALA A 135 -5.19 9.65 18.87
C ALA A 135 -6.15 8.58 18.35
N VAL A 136 -6.34 7.52 19.15
CA VAL A 136 -7.33 6.51 18.85
C VAL A 136 -8.73 7.11 19.04
N THR A 137 -9.56 7.10 18.01
CA THR A 137 -10.97 7.50 18.11
C THR A 137 -11.77 6.31 18.63
N VAL A 138 -11.90 6.18 19.95
CA VAL A 138 -12.86 5.23 20.51
C VAL A 138 -14.24 5.85 20.36
N SER A 139 -15.14 5.21 19.60
CA SER A 139 -16.55 5.57 19.58
C SER A 139 -17.10 5.51 21.01
N GLN A 140 -17.21 6.66 21.67
CA GLN A 140 -17.94 6.77 22.92
C GLN A 140 -19.43 6.73 22.58
N SER A 141 -20.06 5.60 22.88
CA SER A 141 -21.50 5.53 23.05
C SER A 141 -21.95 6.72 23.90
N ALA A 142 -23.05 7.38 23.51
CA ALA A 142 -23.64 8.44 24.32
C ALA A 142 -24.07 7.93 25.72
N ASP A 143 -24.24 6.62 25.84
CA ASP A 143 -24.43 5.92 27.10
C ASP A 143 -23.15 5.12 27.44
N PRO A 144 -22.37 5.53 28.46
CA PRO A 144 -21.15 4.86 28.89
C PRO A 144 -21.39 3.47 29.50
N SER A 145 -22.65 3.06 29.68
CA SER A 145 -23.02 1.71 30.14
C SER A 145 -23.24 0.72 29.00
N LEU A 146 -23.30 1.18 27.74
CA LEU A 146 -23.39 0.30 26.58
C LEU A 146 -22.00 -0.17 26.16
N PRO A 147 -21.83 -1.47 25.85
CA PRO A 147 -20.58 -1.95 25.29
C PRO A 147 -20.31 -1.26 23.96
N ILE A 148 -19.03 -0.94 23.70
CA ILE A 148 -18.58 -0.47 22.39
C ILE A 148 -18.83 -1.63 21.41
N ALA A 149 -19.80 -1.46 20.50
CA ALA A 149 -19.98 -2.40 19.41
C ALA A 149 -18.85 -2.19 18.41
N ASN A 150 -18.02 -3.22 18.18
CA ASN A 150 -17.13 -3.22 17.03
C ASN A 150 -18.01 -3.47 15.79
N ASP A 151 -18.25 -2.42 15.00
CA ASP A 151 -19.01 -2.53 13.77
C ASP A 151 -18.11 -3.07 12.66
N LEU A 152 -18.01 -4.40 12.59
CA LEU A 152 -17.41 -5.10 11.46
C LEU A 152 -18.41 -5.14 10.30
N TYR A 153 -17.99 -4.65 9.14
CA TYR A 153 -18.77 -4.70 7.91
C TYR A 153 -18.23 -5.78 6.99
N PHE A 154 -19.14 -6.60 6.48
CA PHE A 154 -18.83 -7.71 5.58
C PHE A 154 -19.22 -7.32 4.16
N HIS A 155 -18.26 -7.42 3.25
CA HIS A 155 -18.43 -7.12 1.85
C HIS A 155 -18.23 -8.39 1.04
N THR A 156 -19.24 -8.77 0.25
CA THR A 156 -19.11 -9.88 -0.71
C THR A 156 -18.62 -9.32 -2.04
N LEU A 157 -17.49 -9.83 -2.53
CA LEU A 157 -16.82 -9.32 -3.73
C LEU A 157 -16.69 -10.44 -4.77
N TYR A 158 -16.97 -10.14 -6.03
CA TYR A 158 -16.83 -11.09 -7.13
C TYR A 158 -15.91 -10.50 -8.19
N ASP A 159 -15.23 -11.35 -8.95
CA ASP A 159 -14.58 -10.94 -10.20
C ASP A 159 -15.63 -10.37 -11.18
N PRO A 160 -15.23 -9.70 -12.28
CA PRO A 160 -16.17 -9.02 -13.19
C PRO A 160 -17.24 -9.93 -13.83
N ASP A 161 -17.06 -11.25 -13.77
CA ASP A 161 -18.04 -12.25 -14.20
C ASP A 161 -19.23 -12.39 -13.24
N GLY A 162 -19.12 -11.84 -12.04
CA GLY A 162 -20.14 -11.85 -10.98
C GLY A 162 -20.29 -13.20 -10.27
N ALA A 163 -19.36 -14.14 -10.46
CA ALA A 163 -19.48 -15.50 -9.94
C ALA A 163 -18.22 -15.99 -9.21
N GLU A 164 -17.03 -15.69 -9.74
CA GLU A 164 -15.78 -16.17 -9.16
C GLU A 164 -15.32 -15.26 -8.01
N SER A 165 -14.64 -15.87 -7.01
CA SER A 165 -14.01 -15.12 -5.93
C SER A 165 -12.77 -14.40 -6.47
N PRO A 166 -12.61 -13.09 -6.22
CA PRO A 166 -11.46 -12.34 -6.67
C PRO A 166 -10.29 -12.56 -5.70
N ASP A 167 -9.73 -13.77 -5.69
CA ASP A 167 -8.64 -14.14 -4.78
C ASP A 167 -7.42 -13.22 -4.98
N GLY A 168 -6.89 -12.71 -3.87
CA GLY A 168 -5.81 -11.74 -3.85
C GLY A 168 -6.23 -10.29 -4.14
N ALA A 169 -7.52 -10.03 -4.34
CA ALA A 169 -8.03 -8.66 -4.46
C ALA A 169 -8.05 -7.94 -3.12
N LEU A 170 -7.83 -6.63 -3.18
CA LEU A 170 -7.83 -5.73 -2.04
C LEU A 170 -8.98 -4.75 -2.17
N MET A 171 -9.82 -4.66 -1.14
CA MET A 171 -10.86 -3.68 -1.03
C MET A 171 -10.32 -2.42 -0.36
N LEU A 172 -10.64 -1.25 -0.92
CA LEU A 172 -10.42 0.05 -0.30
C LEU A 172 -11.77 0.69 0.03
N ILE A 173 -11.99 1.05 1.28
CA ILE A 173 -13.17 1.82 1.70
C ILE A 173 -12.71 3.22 2.10
N ARG A 174 -13.15 4.20 1.31
CA ARG A 174 -13.00 5.61 1.64
C ARG A 174 -14.28 6.09 2.30
N VAL A 175 -14.14 6.74 3.46
CA VAL A 175 -15.25 7.44 4.12
C VAL A 175 -14.97 8.94 4.06
N PRO A 176 -15.47 9.63 3.02
CA PRO A 176 -15.26 11.07 2.87
C PRO A 176 -15.64 11.83 4.13
N ASP A 177 -14.98 12.96 4.36
CA ASP A 177 -15.22 13.89 5.48
C ASP A 177 -14.91 13.33 6.89
N LEU A 178 -14.72 12.02 7.05
CA LEU A 178 -14.29 11.40 8.30
C LEU A 178 -12.79 11.12 8.35
N SER A 179 -12.21 10.59 7.28
CA SER A 179 -10.77 10.30 7.20
C SER A 179 -10.20 10.69 5.83
N PRO A 180 -9.00 11.29 5.77
CA PRO A 180 -8.30 11.49 4.50
C PRO A 180 -7.77 10.17 3.92
N TYR A 181 -7.59 9.14 4.77
CA TYR A 181 -7.06 7.83 4.40
C TYR A 181 -8.16 6.76 4.36
N PRO A 182 -8.24 5.96 3.29
CA PRO A 182 -9.13 4.80 3.26
C PRO A 182 -8.66 3.73 4.25
N ILE A 183 -9.57 2.83 4.59
CA ILE A 183 -9.23 1.54 5.20
C ILE A 183 -9.15 0.47 4.11
N SER A 184 -8.35 -0.56 4.35
CA SER A 184 -8.16 -1.64 3.37
C SER A 184 -8.34 -3.03 3.97
N ALA A 185 -8.83 -3.96 3.15
CA ALA A 185 -9.04 -5.35 3.55
C ALA A 185 -8.88 -6.29 2.36
N PHE A 186 -8.12 -7.38 2.53
CA PHE A 186 -8.04 -8.41 1.50
C PHE A 186 -9.29 -9.28 1.49
N VAL A 187 -9.65 -9.76 0.30
CA VAL A 187 -10.64 -10.83 0.17
C VAL A 187 -10.06 -12.10 0.78
N GLY A 188 -10.79 -12.72 1.70
CA GLY A 188 -10.32 -13.86 2.49
C GLY A 188 -9.57 -13.50 3.78
N GLU A 189 -9.45 -12.21 4.11
CA GLU A 189 -8.87 -11.76 5.37
C GLU A 189 -9.88 -11.89 6.52
N GLY A 190 -9.59 -12.74 7.49
CA GLY A 190 -10.44 -12.93 8.69
C GLY A 190 -11.76 -13.68 8.45
N ALA A 191 -12.16 -13.91 7.20
CA ALA A 191 -13.28 -14.77 6.80
C ALA A 191 -12.94 -15.53 5.51
N SER A 192 -13.75 -16.54 5.17
CA SER A 192 -13.60 -17.21 3.87
C SER A 192 -13.99 -16.29 2.73
N ALA A 193 -13.16 -16.26 1.68
CA ALA A 193 -13.51 -15.75 0.37
C ALA A 193 -14.92 -16.24 -0.06
N PRO A 194 -15.76 -15.40 -0.71
CA PRO A 194 -15.46 -14.09 -1.31
C PRO A 194 -15.64 -12.87 -0.39
N LEU A 195 -15.54 -13.04 0.93
CA LEU A 195 -15.74 -11.95 1.89
C LEU A 195 -14.46 -11.15 2.12
N ALA A 196 -14.62 -9.82 2.19
CA ALA A 196 -13.67 -8.91 2.82
C ALA A 196 -14.33 -8.27 4.05
N ILE A 197 -13.60 -8.17 5.15
CA ILE A 197 -14.09 -7.58 6.40
C ILE A 197 -13.39 -6.25 6.64
N SER A 198 -14.17 -5.20 6.89
CA SER A 198 -13.63 -3.90 7.29
C SER A 198 -14.10 -3.51 8.68
N ASP A 199 -13.17 -3.04 9.51
CA ASP A 199 -13.46 -2.43 10.81
C ASP A 199 -13.47 -0.91 10.66
N LEU A 200 -14.65 -0.28 10.75
CA LEU A 200 -14.77 1.17 10.61
C LEU A 200 -14.26 1.95 11.84
N ASN A 201 -13.93 1.28 12.95
CA ASN A 201 -13.25 1.95 14.07
C ASN A 201 -11.82 2.36 13.71
N ASN A 202 -11.27 1.81 12.62
CA ASN A 202 -9.97 2.19 12.09
C ASN A 202 -10.04 3.39 11.12
N VAL A 203 -11.19 4.07 11.02
CA VAL A 203 -11.34 5.33 10.28
C VAL A 203 -10.91 6.48 11.19
N PHE A 204 -9.64 6.87 11.11
CA PHE A 204 -9.09 7.98 11.90
C PHE A 204 -9.14 9.30 11.14
N GLY A 205 -9.74 10.32 11.75
CA GLY A 205 -9.86 11.66 11.20
C GLY A 205 -9.14 12.73 11.99
N ASN A 206 -9.07 13.94 11.43
CA ASN A 206 -8.62 15.14 12.15
C ASN A 206 -9.63 15.60 13.22
N ASN A 207 -10.80 14.97 13.29
CA ASN A 207 -11.85 15.35 14.21
C ASN A 207 -11.70 14.59 15.53
N THR A 208 -11.18 15.31 16.53
CA THR A 208 -11.58 15.09 17.91
C THR A 208 -13.12 15.17 17.94
N PHE A 209 -13.82 14.05 18.12
CA PHE A 209 -15.22 14.09 18.49
C PHE A 209 -15.33 14.68 19.91
N ALA A 210 -15.19 15.99 20.04
CA ALA A 210 -15.80 16.72 21.13
C ALA A 210 -17.31 16.73 20.85
N LYS A 211 -18.02 15.71 21.34
CA LYS A 211 -19.47 15.85 21.54
C LYS A 211 -19.66 16.95 22.58
N ASN A 212 -20.15 18.11 22.14
CA ASN A 212 -20.89 19.02 23.02
C ASN A 212 -22.22 18.38 23.41
#